data_AF-A0A8J3IW54-F1
#
_entry.id   AF-A0A8J3IW54-F1
#
_cell.length_a   1.000
_cell.length_b   1.000
_cell.length_c   1.000
_cell.angle_alpha   90.00
_cell.angle_beta   90.00
_cell.angle_gamma   90.00
#
_symmetry.space_group_name_H-M   'P 1'
#
loop_
_entity.id
_entity.type
_entity.pdbx_description
1 polymer ?
#
loop_
_entity_poly.entity_id
_entity_poly.type
_entity_poly.pdbx_seq_one_letter_code
_entity_poly.pdbx_strand_id
1 'polypeptide(L)'
;MRKIVVSEFVSLDNVIQAPGGAEEDTEGGFTHGGWTWQYWHDDIGAHFFEAMSQSDALLLGRKTWQIHGGAFEPMPTGDPFGDAMNAMPKYVVSTTLTTASAWRNSTLISNNVVEEVRALKAQPGKNILMDGSSVLIHILVEHDLIDEYSLWVYPVVLGNGKKLFPEGLHVSLRLLESKPLPSGVVLMRYARA
;
A
#
# COMPACT_ATOMS: atom_id res chain seq x y z
N MET A 1 15.85 13.00 3.97
CA MET A 1 14.42 13.05 3.60
C MET A 1 13.88 11.64 3.71
N ARG A 2 12.69 11.45 4.28
CA ARG A 2 12.03 10.15 4.35
C ARG A 2 11.66 9.68 2.95
N LYS A 3 11.71 8.37 2.71
CA LYS A 3 11.29 7.77 1.45
C LYS A 3 9.83 7.31 1.53
N ILE A 4 9.08 7.51 0.47
CA ILE A 4 7.79 6.86 0.26
C ILE A 4 8.03 5.56 -0.49
N VAL A 5 7.63 4.45 0.13
CA VAL A 5 7.75 3.09 -0.42
C VAL A 5 6.36 2.55 -0.66
N VAL A 6 6.02 2.31 -1.92
CA VAL A 6 4.77 1.62 -2.30
C VAL A 6 5.04 0.11 -2.28
N SER A 7 4.34 -0.62 -1.42
CA SER A 7 4.43 -2.08 -1.30
C SER A 7 3.08 -2.71 -1.64
N GLU A 8 3.01 -3.42 -2.76
CA GLU A 8 1.72 -3.81 -3.35
C GLU A 8 1.72 -5.25 -3.84
N PHE A 9 0.55 -5.88 -3.70
CA PHE A 9 0.21 -7.11 -4.40
C PHE A 9 -0.39 -6.74 -5.76
N VAL A 10 0.23 -7.18 -6.86
CA VAL A 10 -0.15 -6.78 -8.21
C VAL A 10 -0.31 -7.98 -9.15
N SER A 11 -1.41 -8.01 -9.90
CA SER A 11 -1.62 -8.99 -10.98
C SER A 11 -0.73 -8.71 -12.19
N LEU A 12 -0.61 -9.65 -13.13
CA LEU A 12 0.13 -9.44 -14.40
C LEU A 12 -0.44 -8.29 -15.24
N ASP A 13 -1.73 -8.01 -15.11
CA ASP A 13 -2.40 -6.89 -15.77
C ASP A 13 -2.55 -5.66 -14.86
N ASN A 14 -1.68 -5.51 -13.86
CA ASN A 14 -1.50 -4.32 -13.04
C ASN A 14 -2.63 -4.01 -12.03
N VAL A 15 -3.44 -5.00 -11.65
CA VAL A 15 -4.56 -4.83 -10.70
C VAL A 15 -4.08 -5.04 -9.27
N ILE A 16 -4.53 -4.15 -8.37
CA ILE A 16 -4.24 -4.19 -6.92
C ILE A 16 -5.50 -4.24 -6.05
N GLN A 17 -6.69 -4.38 -6.64
CA GLN A 17 -7.97 -4.33 -5.95
C GLN A 17 -8.28 -5.64 -5.22
N ALA A 18 -8.71 -5.54 -3.95
CA ALA A 18 -9.18 -6.66 -3.12
C ALA A 18 -8.27 -7.92 -3.15
N PRO A 19 -6.95 -7.78 -2.93
CA PRO A 19 -6.05 -8.92 -2.98
C PRO A 19 -6.29 -9.94 -1.85
N GLY A 20 -6.82 -9.51 -0.71
CA GLY A 20 -7.03 -10.31 0.49
C GLY A 20 -8.43 -10.90 0.57
N GLY A 21 -9.47 -10.12 0.83
CA GLY A 21 -10.83 -10.64 1.05
C GLY A 21 -11.67 -10.73 -0.22
N ALA A 22 -12.52 -11.76 -0.32
CA ALA A 22 -13.52 -11.86 -1.41
C ALA A 22 -14.42 -10.61 -1.50
N GLU A 23 -14.79 -10.06 -0.34
CA GLU A 23 -15.65 -8.88 -0.20
C GLU A 23 -14.87 -7.62 0.22
N GLU A 24 -13.54 -7.62 0.12
CA GLU A 24 -12.69 -6.52 0.61
C GLU A 24 -12.96 -5.20 -0.11
N ASP A 25 -13.12 -5.26 -1.45
CA ASP A 25 -13.44 -4.10 -2.27
C ASP A 25 -14.14 -4.50 -3.58
N THR A 26 -15.47 -4.51 -3.55
CA THR A 26 -16.33 -4.87 -4.70
C THR A 26 -16.69 -3.70 -5.62
N GLU A 27 -16.07 -2.52 -5.42
CA GLU A 27 -16.35 -1.34 -6.24
C GLU A 27 -16.13 -1.59 -7.73
N GLY A 28 -16.98 -1.00 -8.56
CA GLY A 28 -16.94 -1.19 -10.01
C GLY A 28 -17.44 -2.57 -10.48
N GLY A 29 -18.09 -3.34 -9.60
CA GLY A 29 -18.54 -4.70 -9.91
C GLY A 29 -17.39 -5.71 -9.92
N PHE A 30 -16.31 -5.43 -9.19
CA PHE A 30 -15.17 -6.33 -9.07
C PHE A 30 -15.56 -7.59 -8.31
N THR A 31 -15.34 -8.77 -8.93
CA THR A 31 -15.80 -10.08 -8.41
C THR A 31 -14.64 -11.05 -8.15
N HIS A 32 -13.40 -10.58 -8.28
CA HIS A 32 -12.21 -11.43 -8.15
C HIS A 32 -11.50 -11.28 -6.80
N GLY A 33 -12.17 -10.76 -5.76
CA GLY A 33 -11.56 -10.55 -4.44
C GLY A 33 -10.89 -11.81 -3.88
N GLY A 34 -9.80 -11.63 -3.14
CA GLY A 34 -9.01 -12.73 -2.55
C GLY A 34 -8.18 -13.52 -3.55
N TRP A 35 -7.85 -12.93 -4.70
CA TRP A 35 -7.09 -13.59 -5.76
C TRP A 35 -5.65 -13.96 -5.38
N THR A 36 -5.12 -13.50 -4.24
CA THR A 36 -3.76 -13.85 -3.78
C THR A 36 -3.66 -15.18 -3.02
N TRP A 37 -4.75 -15.67 -2.40
CA TRP A 37 -4.68 -16.76 -1.42
C TRP A 37 -4.05 -18.06 -1.93
N GLN A 38 -4.30 -18.42 -3.18
CA GLN A 38 -3.74 -19.64 -3.78
C GLN A 38 -2.22 -19.60 -4.00
N TYR A 39 -1.60 -18.43 -3.85
CA TYR A 39 -0.18 -18.19 -4.07
C TYR A 39 0.59 -17.91 -2.78
N TRP A 40 -0.05 -18.09 -1.61
CA TRP A 40 0.57 -17.82 -0.32
C TRP A 40 1.90 -18.55 -0.16
N HIS A 41 2.89 -17.83 0.38
CA HIS A 41 4.19 -18.34 0.74
C HIS A 41 4.74 -17.52 1.90
N ASP A 42 5.45 -18.14 2.85
CA ASP A 42 5.90 -17.47 4.07
C ASP A 42 6.81 -16.25 3.81
N ASP A 43 7.64 -16.31 2.75
CA ASP A 43 8.44 -15.18 2.26
C ASP A 43 7.63 -13.90 1.99
N ILE A 44 6.36 -14.01 1.57
CA ILE A 44 5.48 -12.86 1.33
C ILE A 44 5.19 -12.15 2.65
N GLY A 45 4.83 -12.92 3.68
CA GLY A 45 4.60 -12.39 5.03
C GLY A 45 5.87 -11.80 5.63
N ALA A 46 7.00 -12.52 5.56
CA ALA A 46 8.27 -12.08 6.12
C ALA A 46 8.73 -10.73 5.56
N HIS A 47 8.55 -10.50 4.26
CA HIS A 47 8.91 -9.23 3.64
C HIS A 47 7.97 -8.09 4.00
N PHE A 48 6.67 -8.36 4.19
CA PHE A 48 5.76 -7.34 4.72
C PHE A 48 6.21 -6.88 6.11
N PHE A 49 6.60 -7.82 6.99
CA PHE A 49 7.20 -7.49 8.29
C PHE A 49 8.51 -6.68 8.14
N GLU A 50 9.37 -7.03 7.19
CA GLU A 50 10.59 -6.26 6.92
C GLU A 50 10.25 -4.82 6.49
N ALA A 51 9.34 -4.64 5.54
CA ALA A 51 8.90 -3.33 5.07
C ALA A 51 8.33 -2.47 6.21
N MET A 52 7.52 -3.07 7.09
CA MET A 52 7.04 -2.41 8.29
C MET A 52 8.18 -2.02 9.24
N SER A 53 9.17 -2.90 9.46
CA SER A 53 10.29 -2.62 10.37
C SER A 53 11.19 -1.46 9.89
N GLN A 54 11.26 -1.28 8.58
CA GLN A 54 11.97 -0.20 7.90
C GLN A 54 11.15 1.09 7.78
N SER A 55 9.92 1.08 8.28
CA SER A 55 8.98 2.19 8.21
C SER A 55 8.55 2.64 9.59
N ASP A 56 8.15 3.89 9.70
CA ASP A 56 7.62 4.48 10.94
C ASP A 56 6.37 5.34 10.69
N ALA A 57 5.82 5.30 9.47
CA ALA A 57 4.48 5.79 9.20
C ALA A 57 3.80 5.03 8.05
N LEU A 58 2.48 5.02 8.08
CA LEU A 58 1.61 4.60 6.99
C LEU A 58 1.02 5.84 6.30
N LEU A 59 0.91 5.81 4.97
CA LEU A 59 0.21 6.82 4.18
C LEU A 59 -0.90 6.15 3.36
N LEU A 60 -2.16 6.38 3.75
CA LEU A 60 -3.29 5.58 3.30
C LEU A 60 -4.40 6.46 2.72
N GLY A 61 -5.08 6.01 1.67
CA GLY A 61 -6.36 6.58 1.29
C GLY A 61 -7.48 6.08 2.20
N ARG A 62 -8.61 6.78 2.21
CA ARG A 62 -9.80 6.48 3.03
C ARG A 62 -10.17 5.00 3.10
N LYS A 63 -10.29 4.34 1.94
CA LYS A 63 -10.82 2.96 1.87
C LYS A 63 -9.85 1.96 2.49
N THR A 64 -8.57 2.01 2.12
CA THR A 64 -7.55 1.16 2.73
C THR A 64 -7.51 1.40 4.24
N TRP A 65 -7.55 2.65 4.70
CA TRP A 65 -7.60 2.97 6.11
C TRP A 65 -8.80 2.36 6.84
N GLN A 66 -9.99 2.35 6.21
CA GLN A 66 -11.19 1.70 6.77
C GLN A 66 -11.06 0.18 6.85
N ILE A 67 -10.54 -0.45 5.79
CA ILE A 67 -10.33 -1.91 5.73
C ILE A 67 -9.32 -2.32 6.80
N HIS A 68 -8.16 -1.68 6.84
CA HIS A 68 -7.11 -1.97 7.82
C HIS A 68 -7.57 -1.63 9.24
N GLY A 69 -8.24 -0.49 9.44
CA GLY A 69 -8.80 -0.13 10.74
C GLY A 69 -9.80 -1.16 11.25
N GLY A 70 -10.70 -1.65 10.40
CA GLY A 70 -11.64 -2.72 10.74
C GLY A 70 -10.97 -4.06 11.10
N ALA A 71 -9.80 -4.33 10.52
CA ALA A 71 -9.04 -5.54 10.80
C ALA A 71 -8.17 -5.43 12.06
N PHE A 72 -7.46 -4.31 12.25
CA PHE A 72 -6.40 -4.17 13.26
C PHE A 72 -6.84 -3.48 14.55
N GLU A 73 -7.72 -2.47 14.50
CA GLU A 73 -8.16 -1.76 15.70
C GLU A 73 -8.83 -2.69 16.75
N PRO A 74 -9.64 -3.69 16.35
CA PRO A 74 -10.28 -4.62 17.29
C PRO A 74 -9.34 -5.70 17.82
N MET A 75 -8.12 -5.84 17.29
CA MET A 75 -7.21 -6.90 17.73
C MET A 75 -6.81 -6.71 19.20
N PRO A 76 -6.73 -7.81 19.98
CA PRO A 76 -6.23 -7.75 21.35
C PRO A 76 -4.74 -7.39 21.37
N THR A 77 -4.33 -6.69 22.42
CA THR A 77 -2.90 -6.42 22.67
C THR A 77 -2.13 -7.71 22.89
N GLY A 78 -0.88 -7.76 22.44
CA GLY A 78 0.00 -8.93 22.56
C GLY A 78 0.16 -9.73 21.28
N ASP A 79 -0.59 -9.40 20.22
CA ASP A 79 -0.26 -9.81 18.86
C ASP A 79 0.81 -8.86 18.29
N PRO A 80 2.05 -9.33 18.02
CA PRO A 80 3.14 -8.43 17.61
C PRO A 80 2.86 -7.64 16.33
N PHE A 81 2.05 -8.20 15.41
CA PHE A 81 1.72 -7.57 14.15
C PHE A 81 0.62 -6.52 14.32
N GLY A 82 -0.47 -6.88 15.00
CA GLY A 82 -1.55 -5.97 15.35
C GLY A 82 -1.06 -4.81 16.21
N ASP A 83 -0.18 -5.07 17.18
CA ASP A 83 0.43 -4.03 18.02
C ASP A 83 1.29 -3.06 17.19
N ALA A 84 2.13 -3.58 16.28
CA ALA A 84 2.92 -2.75 15.38
C ALA A 84 2.05 -1.88 14.45
N MET A 85 1.04 -2.49 13.83
CA MET A 85 0.08 -1.80 12.95
C MET A 85 -0.68 -0.71 13.70
N ASN A 86 -1.14 -0.98 14.92
CA ASN A 86 -1.88 -0.02 15.74
C ASN A 86 -0.98 1.10 16.28
N ALA A 87 0.27 0.82 16.64
CA ALA A 87 1.21 1.80 17.17
C ALA A 87 1.71 2.80 16.10
N MET A 88 1.90 2.35 14.85
CA MET A 88 2.50 3.18 13.80
C MET A 88 1.63 4.41 13.47
N PRO A 89 2.18 5.63 13.40
CA PRO A 89 1.46 6.80 12.88
C PRO A 89 0.87 6.57 11.48
N LYS A 90 -0.38 6.96 11.27
CA LYS A 90 -1.07 6.85 9.97
C LYS A 90 -1.47 8.24 9.48
N TYR A 91 -1.14 8.54 8.24
CA TYR A 91 -1.59 9.75 7.55
C TYR A 91 -2.66 9.34 6.55
N VAL A 92 -3.89 9.80 6.78
CA VAL A 92 -5.07 9.37 6.02
C VAL A 92 -5.45 10.46 5.05
N VAL A 93 -5.33 10.21 3.75
CA VAL A 93 -5.71 11.16 2.71
C VAL A 93 -7.18 10.95 2.35
N SER A 94 -8.00 11.98 2.59
CA SER A 94 -9.43 11.94 2.25
C SER A 94 -10.07 13.32 2.27
N THR A 95 -10.78 13.68 1.20
CA THR A 95 -11.61 14.90 1.14
C THR A 95 -13.01 14.73 1.71
N THR A 96 -13.39 13.50 2.09
CA THR A 96 -14.75 13.13 2.48
C THR A 96 -14.86 12.68 3.93
N LEU A 97 -13.74 12.34 4.57
CA LEU A 97 -13.72 12.06 6.00
C LEU A 97 -13.74 13.39 6.75
N THR A 98 -14.52 13.43 7.83
CA THR A 98 -14.50 14.55 8.79
C THR A 98 -13.53 14.30 9.94
N THR A 99 -13.24 13.03 10.24
CA THR A 99 -12.30 12.58 11.27
C THR A 99 -11.64 11.26 10.86
N ALA A 100 -10.44 11.00 11.39
CA ALA A 100 -9.72 9.73 11.27
C ALA A 100 -9.63 8.98 12.61
N SER A 101 -10.56 9.20 13.54
CA SER A 101 -10.50 8.63 14.89
C SER A 101 -10.89 7.15 14.99
N ALA A 102 -11.37 6.52 13.92
CA ALA A 102 -11.83 5.12 13.96
C ALA A 102 -10.70 4.08 14.03
N TRP A 103 -9.45 4.51 13.78
CA TRP A 103 -8.25 3.68 13.95
C TRP A 103 -7.18 4.54 14.62
N ARG A 104 -6.63 4.05 15.74
CA ARG A 104 -5.73 4.84 16.58
C ARG A 104 -4.45 5.28 15.86
N ASN A 105 -3.88 6.40 16.33
CA ASN A 105 -2.70 7.05 15.77
C ASN A 105 -2.86 7.55 14.32
N SER A 106 -4.08 7.94 13.93
CA SER A 106 -4.37 8.46 12.60
C SER A 106 -4.49 9.99 12.58
N THR A 107 -3.90 10.62 11.57
CA THR A 107 -4.01 12.05 11.25
C THR A 107 -4.63 12.21 9.87
N LEU A 108 -5.67 13.03 9.75
CA LEU A 108 -6.36 13.28 8.48
C LEU A 108 -5.64 14.37 7.68
N ILE A 109 -5.36 14.09 6.41
CA ILE A 109 -4.94 15.04 5.38
C ILE A 109 -6.13 15.23 4.44
N SER A 110 -6.84 16.34 4.58
CA SER A 110 -8.10 16.59 3.86
C SER A 110 -7.97 17.54 2.67
N ASN A 111 -6.86 18.25 2.56
CA ASN A 111 -6.56 19.23 1.52
C ASN A 111 -5.04 19.29 1.28
N ASN A 112 -4.64 19.96 0.19
CA ASN A 112 -3.23 20.21 -0.14
C ASN A 112 -2.34 18.95 -0.12
N VAL A 113 -2.89 17.81 -0.56
CA VAL A 113 -2.28 16.47 -0.43
C VAL A 113 -0.80 16.44 -0.81
N VAL A 114 -0.46 17.01 -1.97
CA VAL A 114 0.92 17.03 -2.48
C VAL A 114 1.86 17.77 -1.53
N GLU A 115 1.45 18.93 -1.01
CA GLU A 115 2.29 19.74 -0.12
C GLU A 115 2.41 19.12 1.28
N GLU A 116 1.31 18.58 1.82
CA GLU A 116 1.32 17.87 3.11
C GLU A 116 2.22 16.64 3.05
N VAL A 117 2.17 15.88 1.95
CA VAL A 117 3.05 14.72 1.74
C VAL A 117 4.51 15.14 1.57
N ARG A 118 4.80 16.25 0.87
CA ARG A 118 6.17 16.80 0.81
C ARG A 118 6.68 17.23 2.17
N ALA A 119 5.85 17.92 2.96
CA ALA A 119 6.20 18.32 4.32
C ALA A 119 6.47 17.09 5.20
N LEU A 120 5.64 16.04 5.06
CA LEU A 120 5.84 14.77 5.75
C LEU A 120 7.16 14.09 5.36
N LYS A 121 7.52 14.07 4.06
CA LYS A 121 8.82 13.56 3.60
C LYS A 121 10.00 14.36 4.17
N ALA A 122 9.85 15.66 4.38
CA ALA A 122 10.90 16.54 4.88
C ALA A 122 11.21 16.36 6.38
N GLN A 123 10.29 15.76 7.15
CA GLN A 123 10.50 15.46 8.56
C GLN A 123 11.59 14.38 8.76
N PRO A 124 12.25 14.33 9.93
CA PRO A 124 13.11 13.20 10.28
C PRO A 124 12.27 11.94 10.50
N GLY A 125 12.84 10.77 10.24
CA GLY A 125 12.18 9.47 10.42
C GLY A 125 12.70 8.42 9.46
N LYS A 126 12.08 7.24 9.50
CA LYS A 126 12.27 6.14 8.55
C LYS A 126 11.35 6.31 7.33
N ASN A 127 11.15 5.24 6.58
CA ASN A 127 10.28 5.23 5.42
C ASN A 127 8.81 5.45 5.81
N ILE A 128 8.06 6.00 4.85
CA ILE A 128 6.62 6.10 4.85
C ILE A 128 6.12 4.98 3.94
N LEU A 129 5.44 4.00 4.52
CA LEU A 129 4.93 2.84 3.79
C LEU A 129 3.53 3.13 3.22
N MET A 130 3.31 2.67 2.01
CA MET A 130 2.01 2.70 1.34
C MET A 130 1.65 1.31 0.85
N ASP A 131 0.54 0.77 1.32
CA ASP A 131 -0.12 -0.45 0.86
C ASP A 131 -1.55 -0.12 0.45
N GLY A 132 -1.74 0.17 -0.83
CA GLY A 132 -2.81 1.02 -1.32
C GLY A 132 -2.49 2.51 -1.11
N SER A 133 -3.39 3.43 -1.43
CA SER A 133 -4.60 3.26 -2.23
C SER A 133 -4.31 3.68 -3.67
N SER A 134 -4.83 2.97 -4.68
CA SER A 134 -4.60 3.25 -6.10
C SER A 134 -4.72 4.74 -6.47
N VAL A 135 -5.81 5.40 -6.07
CA VAL A 135 -6.02 6.85 -6.33
C VAL A 135 -4.91 7.72 -5.70
N LEU A 136 -4.46 7.38 -4.48
CA LEU A 136 -3.40 8.12 -3.83
C LEU A 136 -2.05 7.86 -4.53
N ILE A 137 -1.77 6.62 -4.90
CA ILE A 137 -0.57 6.26 -5.68
C ILE A 137 -0.55 7.05 -7.00
N HIS A 138 -1.67 7.17 -7.70
CA HIS A 138 -1.79 7.92 -8.95
C HIS A 138 -1.45 9.40 -8.76
N ILE A 139 -1.98 10.04 -7.71
CA ILE A 139 -1.63 11.43 -7.37
C ILE A 139 -0.13 11.55 -7.09
N LEU A 140 0.43 10.67 -6.28
CA LEU A 140 1.83 10.81 -5.85
C LEU A 140 2.84 10.49 -6.97
N VAL A 141 2.51 9.58 -7.89
CA VAL A 141 3.39 9.27 -9.02
C VAL A 141 3.39 10.39 -10.05
N GLU A 142 2.25 11.05 -10.31
CA GLU A 142 2.15 12.22 -11.19
C GLU A 142 2.95 13.42 -10.66
N HIS A 143 3.08 13.51 -9.34
CA HIS A 143 3.85 14.54 -8.65
C HIS A 143 5.26 14.11 -8.25
N ASP A 144 5.71 12.94 -8.71
CA ASP A 144 7.09 12.47 -8.55
C ASP A 144 7.52 12.35 -7.07
N LEU A 145 6.59 11.88 -6.23
CA LEU A 145 6.75 11.77 -4.78
C LEU A 145 7.09 10.37 -4.28
N ILE A 146 6.90 9.33 -5.10
CA ILE A 146 7.22 7.93 -4.74
C ILE A 146 8.68 7.63 -5.04
N ASP A 147 9.42 7.11 -4.05
CA ASP A 147 10.85 6.84 -4.17
C ASP A 147 11.14 5.40 -4.57
N GLU A 148 10.39 4.45 -4.03
CA GLU A 148 10.56 3.01 -4.28
C GLU A 148 9.21 2.29 -4.45
N TYR A 149 9.23 1.25 -5.29
CA TYR A 149 8.15 0.28 -5.46
C TYR A 149 8.66 -1.09 -5.04
N SER A 150 7.92 -1.79 -4.20
CA SER A 150 8.11 -3.19 -3.79
C SER A 150 6.89 -3.98 -4.25
N LEU A 151 6.97 -4.53 -5.46
CA LEU A 151 5.83 -5.13 -6.15
C LEU A 151 5.90 -6.65 -6.07
N TRP A 152 4.87 -7.26 -5.51
CA TRP A 152 4.65 -8.70 -5.57
C TRP A 152 3.81 -9.01 -6.79
N VAL A 153 4.48 -9.43 -7.86
CA VAL A 153 3.83 -9.74 -9.14
C VAL A 153 3.29 -11.16 -9.09
N TYR A 154 1.98 -11.30 -9.02
CA TYR A 154 1.29 -12.59 -9.00
C TYR A 154 1.02 -13.07 -10.43
N PRO A 155 1.15 -14.38 -10.71
CA PRO A 155 0.96 -14.95 -12.03
C PRO A 155 -0.54 -15.15 -12.36
N VAL A 156 -1.31 -14.06 -12.30
CA VAL A 156 -2.76 -14.02 -12.58
C VAL A 156 -3.11 -12.80 -13.42
N VAL A 157 -4.07 -12.93 -14.32
CA VAL A 157 -4.67 -11.83 -15.08
C VAL A 157 -6.13 -11.71 -14.66
N LEU A 158 -6.55 -10.54 -14.17
CA LEU A 158 -7.90 -10.33 -13.64
C LEU A 158 -8.84 -9.64 -14.65
N GLY A 159 -8.28 -8.93 -15.62
CA GLY A 159 -9.03 -8.34 -16.74
C GLY A 159 -9.77 -7.05 -16.41
N ASN A 160 -10.08 -6.79 -15.13
CA ASN A 160 -10.66 -5.54 -14.65
C ASN A 160 -10.19 -5.24 -13.21
N GLY A 161 -10.57 -4.07 -12.69
CA GLY A 161 -10.28 -3.64 -11.32
C GLY A 161 -9.31 -2.45 -11.24
N LYS A 162 -9.12 -1.93 -10.03
CA LYS A 162 -8.25 -0.76 -9.77
C LYS A 162 -6.80 -1.09 -10.08
N LYS A 163 -6.17 -0.25 -10.90
CA LYS A 163 -4.80 -0.43 -11.37
C LYS A 163 -3.79 0.30 -10.48
N LEU A 164 -2.58 -0.24 -10.36
CA LEU A 164 -1.47 0.39 -9.64
C LEU A 164 -1.04 1.71 -10.30
N PHE A 165 -0.90 1.68 -11.62
CA PHE A 165 -0.47 2.84 -12.42
C PHE A 165 -1.66 3.39 -13.22
N PRO A 166 -1.81 4.73 -13.32
CA PRO A 166 -2.84 5.32 -14.16
C PRO A 166 -2.47 5.19 -15.65
N GLU A 167 -3.48 5.25 -16.51
CA GLU A 167 -3.27 5.24 -17.97
C GLU A 167 -2.45 6.46 -18.42
N GLY A 168 -1.56 6.26 -19.39
CA GLY A 168 -0.72 7.32 -19.94
C GLY A 168 0.45 7.75 -19.05
N LEU A 169 0.62 7.18 -17.85
CA LEU A 169 1.79 7.43 -17.02
C LEU A 169 3.06 6.99 -17.75
N HIS A 170 4.06 7.86 -17.73
CA HIS A 170 5.41 7.54 -18.19
C HIS A 170 6.43 7.88 -17.11
N VAL A 171 7.04 6.85 -16.52
CA VAL A 171 8.08 6.97 -15.50
C VAL A 171 9.20 5.98 -15.79
N SER A 172 10.45 6.42 -15.66
CA SER A 172 11.61 5.55 -15.77
C SER A 172 11.99 5.02 -14.40
N LEU A 173 12.16 3.70 -14.29
CA LEU A 173 12.49 3.00 -13.06
C LEU A 173 13.77 2.19 -13.26
N ARG A 174 14.54 2.07 -12.18
CA ARG A 174 15.73 1.23 -12.11
C ARG A 174 15.46 0.05 -11.19
N LEU A 175 15.74 -1.15 -11.68
CA LEU A 175 15.65 -2.38 -10.90
C LEU A 175 16.64 -2.33 -9.71
N LEU A 176 16.13 -2.59 -8.52
CA LEU A 176 16.91 -2.78 -7.30
C LEU A 176 17.05 -4.27 -6.97
N GLU A 177 15.96 -5.02 -7.09
CA GLU A 177 15.88 -6.43 -6.71
C GLU A 177 14.84 -7.17 -7.57
N SER A 178 15.12 -8.44 -7.87
CA SER A 178 14.16 -9.37 -8.46
C SER A 178 14.34 -10.72 -7.78
N LYS A 179 13.29 -11.23 -7.13
CA LYS A 179 13.30 -12.49 -6.38
C LYS A 179 12.06 -13.33 -6.71
N PRO A 180 12.19 -14.43 -7.47
CA PRO A 180 11.08 -15.36 -7.71
C PRO A 180 10.85 -16.25 -6.48
N LEU A 181 9.58 -16.60 -6.24
CA LEU A 181 9.16 -17.59 -5.24
C LEU A 181 8.67 -18.89 -5.92
N PRO A 182 8.69 -20.04 -5.20
CA PRO A 182 8.16 -21.30 -5.73
C PRO A 182 6.68 -21.25 -6.14
N SER A 183 5.89 -20.34 -5.57
CA SER A 183 4.48 -20.12 -5.93
C SER A 183 4.30 -19.42 -7.30
N GLY A 184 5.39 -19.01 -7.94
CA GLY A 184 5.37 -18.24 -9.19
C GLY A 184 5.21 -16.74 -8.99
N VAL A 185 5.00 -16.28 -7.75
CA VAL A 185 5.03 -14.85 -7.41
C VAL A 185 6.47 -14.34 -7.52
N VAL A 186 6.65 -13.14 -8.04
CA VAL A 186 7.97 -12.49 -8.14
C VAL A 186 7.96 -11.17 -7.39
N LEU A 187 8.84 -11.04 -6.40
CA LEU A 187 9.14 -9.74 -5.79
C LEU A 187 10.01 -8.95 -6.75
N MET A 188 9.56 -7.76 -7.11
CA MET A 188 10.31 -6.81 -7.92
C MET A 188 10.42 -5.49 -7.16
N ARG A 189 11.64 -5.06 -6.86
CA ARG A 189 11.89 -3.73 -6.27
C ARG A 189 12.48 -2.79 -7.29
N TYR A 190 11.93 -1.59 -7.33
CA TYR A 190 12.37 -0.52 -8.21
C TYR A 190 12.56 0.77 -7.43
N ALA A 191 13.56 1.54 -7.82
CA ALA A 191 13.64 2.96 -7.48
C ALA A 191 13.40 3.78 -8.73
N ARG A 192 13.08 5.06 -8.54
CA ARG A 192 13.20 6.05 -9.61
C ARG A 192 14.59 5.98 -10.27
N ALA A 193 14.61 6.02 -11.61
CA ALA A 193 15.83 6.03 -12.41
C ALA A 193 16.53 7.40 -12.40
#